data_AF-A0A355IX68-F1
#
_entry.id   AF-A0A355IX68-F1
#
_cell.length_a   1.000
_cell.length_b   1.000
_cell.length_c   1.000
_cell.angle_alpha   90.00
_cell.angle_beta   90.00
_cell.angle_gamma   90.00
#
_symmetry.space_group_name_H-M   'P 1'
#
loop_
_entity.id
_entity.type
_entity.pdbx_description
1 polymer ?
#
loop_
_entity_poly.entity_id
_entity_poly.type
_entity_poly.pdbx_seq_one_letter_code
_entity_poly.pdbx_strand_id
1 'polypeptide(L)'
;MERINELTDIIRDKTNRAIFKSDFLNGNDNYKKVFVSLDLIGDSQSAIDEFLSLDENILPSRTTLYIYGVLQSLFCQQDGIFHLYKLIVDNSIKIGTLFEQFHFDSGHREIRNDIVGHPSNRNNGKELYYLSKGSNTKYSFTYAGFTQNLEKFRVKDVDLRKLITEQKIFVTEVLNAVNAEIDNKIQELITKFKAMTLLELTKGMSYDITKINEGISHGYPLVKTNINCLTKAISSIKEELKKRYNNAVPSETWQQFELIDYILKSFNTWVDNNELIGNMDARVFREGLKKQFEELESMLKGIDEEFADS
;
A
#
# COMPACT_ATOMS: atom_id res chain seq x y z
N MET A 1 -3.38 -20.28 12.57
CA MET A 1 -4.18 -19.04 12.45
C MET A 1 -3.20 -17.90 12.67
N GLU A 2 -2.86 -17.17 11.62
CA GLU A 2 -1.89 -16.07 11.66
C GLU A 2 -2.38 -14.97 12.62
N ARG A 3 -1.43 -14.26 13.23
CA ARG A 3 -1.74 -13.13 14.10
C ARG A 3 -2.14 -11.93 13.22
N ILE A 4 -3.13 -11.16 13.63
CA ILE A 4 -3.61 -9.98 12.88
C ILE A 4 -2.45 -9.03 12.52
N ASN A 5 -1.47 -8.86 13.43
CA ASN A 5 -0.30 -8.03 13.17
C ASN A 5 0.62 -8.61 12.07
N GLU A 6 0.76 -9.92 11.99
CA GLU A 6 1.53 -10.58 10.92
C GLU A 6 0.87 -10.34 9.56
N LEU A 7 -0.46 -10.46 9.49
CA LEU A 7 -1.23 -10.14 8.29
C LEU A 7 -1.11 -8.66 7.88
N THR A 8 -1.14 -7.74 8.85
CA THR A 8 -0.93 -6.32 8.54
C THR A 8 0.47 -6.04 8.00
N ASP A 9 1.50 -6.74 8.50
CA ASP A 9 2.87 -6.59 8.02
C ASP A 9 3.02 -7.16 6.59
N ILE A 10 2.45 -8.33 6.32
CA ILE A 10 2.42 -8.91 4.97
C ILE A 10 1.76 -7.96 3.97
N ILE A 11 0.60 -7.39 4.33
CA ILE A 11 -0.10 -6.42 3.47
C ILE A 11 0.73 -5.15 3.32
N ARG A 12 1.39 -4.67 4.38
CA ARG A 12 2.27 -3.50 4.33
C ARG A 12 3.41 -3.71 3.34
N ASP A 13 4.07 -4.86 3.41
CA ASP A 13 5.19 -5.19 2.53
C ASP A 13 4.77 -5.27 1.07
N LYS A 14 3.64 -5.95 0.79
CA LYS A 14 3.11 -6.05 -0.58
C LYS A 14 2.66 -4.70 -1.14
N THR A 15 1.99 -3.88 -0.33
CA THR A 15 1.53 -2.55 -0.76
C THR A 15 2.66 -1.54 -0.92
N ASN A 16 3.81 -1.76 -0.27
CA ASN A 16 5.03 -0.98 -0.45
C ASN A 16 5.79 -1.30 -1.74
N ARG A 17 5.48 -2.41 -2.42
CA ARG A 17 6.12 -2.74 -3.69
C ARG A 17 5.81 -1.66 -4.74
N ALA A 18 6.83 -1.29 -5.51
CA ALA A 18 6.72 -0.24 -6.52
C ALA A 18 5.59 -0.53 -7.52
N ILE A 19 5.44 -1.80 -7.91
CA ILE A 19 4.40 -2.29 -8.82
C ILE A 19 2.97 -2.05 -8.31
N PHE A 20 2.74 -2.11 -7.00
CA PHE A 20 1.41 -1.89 -6.43
C PHE A 20 1.12 -0.40 -6.23
N LYS A 21 2.15 0.35 -5.82
CA LYS A 21 2.07 1.79 -5.56
C LYS A 21 1.68 2.59 -6.80
N SER A 22 2.20 2.22 -7.97
CA SER A 22 1.95 2.95 -9.21
C SER A 22 0.53 2.84 -9.74
N ASP A 23 -0.06 1.64 -9.68
CA ASP A 23 -1.24 1.32 -10.48
C ASP A 23 -2.53 1.43 -9.69
N PHE A 24 -2.49 1.16 -8.38
CA PHE A 24 -3.71 0.99 -7.58
C PHE A 24 -3.95 2.12 -6.58
N LEU A 25 -2.91 2.87 -6.23
CA LEU A 25 -2.98 3.98 -5.30
C LEU A 25 -2.77 5.28 -6.08
N ASN A 26 -3.69 5.56 -7.02
CA ASN A 26 -3.76 6.75 -7.87
C ASN A 26 -3.84 8.04 -7.02
N GLY A 27 -2.69 8.48 -6.50
CA GLY A 27 -2.56 9.64 -5.63
C GLY A 27 -1.92 9.31 -4.28
N ASN A 28 -1.00 10.19 -3.85
CA ASN A 28 -0.26 10.09 -2.60
C ASN A 28 -1.18 9.93 -1.36
N ASP A 29 -2.42 10.42 -1.44
CA ASP A 29 -3.37 10.39 -0.34
C ASP A 29 -3.97 9.01 -0.09
N ASN A 30 -4.28 8.23 -1.14
CA ASN A 30 -4.82 6.88 -0.95
C ASN A 30 -3.74 5.92 -0.43
N TYR A 31 -2.50 6.10 -0.89
CA TYR A 31 -1.34 5.39 -0.35
C TYR A 31 -1.21 5.62 1.16
N LYS A 32 -1.17 6.88 1.61
CA LYS A 32 -1.10 7.20 3.05
C LYS A 32 -2.27 6.62 3.84
N LYS A 33 -3.49 6.67 3.29
CA LYS A 33 -4.69 6.11 3.95
C LYS A 33 -4.60 4.61 4.16
N VAL A 34 -3.96 3.86 3.26
CA VAL A 34 -3.71 2.42 3.45
C VAL A 34 -2.84 2.19 4.70
N PHE A 35 -1.70 2.88 4.82
CA PHE A 35 -0.82 2.72 6.00
C PHE A 35 -1.49 3.18 7.29
N VAL A 36 -2.18 4.32 7.27
CA VAL A 36 -2.93 4.78 8.46
C VAL A 36 -4.01 3.77 8.85
N SER A 37 -4.65 3.10 7.88
CA SER A 37 -5.62 2.05 8.18
C SER A 37 -4.96 0.81 8.78
N LEU A 38 -3.79 0.39 8.27
CA LEU A 38 -3.01 -0.72 8.81
C LEU A 38 -2.50 -0.42 10.22
N ASP A 39 -1.97 0.79 10.46
CA ASP A 39 -1.53 1.26 11.78
C ASP A 39 -2.71 1.22 12.76
N LEU A 40 -3.88 1.74 12.37
CA LEU A 40 -5.08 1.72 13.22
C LEU A 40 -5.52 0.29 13.57
N ILE A 41 -5.43 -0.66 12.63
CA ILE A 41 -5.75 -2.07 12.88
C ILE A 41 -4.76 -2.68 13.88
N GLY A 42 -3.46 -2.46 13.68
CA GLY A 42 -2.38 -2.99 14.51
C GLY A 42 -2.34 -2.40 15.92
N ASP A 43 -2.54 -1.09 16.06
CA ASP A 43 -2.62 -0.40 17.35
C ASP A 43 -3.85 -0.87 18.13
N SER A 44 -4.99 -1.01 17.44
CA SER A 44 -6.21 -1.56 18.05
C SER A 44 -6.02 -3.00 18.49
N GLN A 45 -5.33 -3.83 17.69
CA GLN A 45 -5.02 -5.20 18.07
C GLN A 45 -4.09 -5.26 19.29
N SER A 46 -3.08 -4.38 19.34
CA SER A 46 -2.15 -4.29 20.46
C SER A 46 -2.89 -3.94 21.75
N ALA A 47 -3.80 -2.97 21.71
CA ALA A 47 -4.64 -2.63 22.86
C ALA A 47 -5.56 -3.79 23.31
N ILE A 48 -6.09 -4.59 22.38
CA ILE A 48 -6.89 -5.78 22.69
C ILE A 48 -6.01 -6.85 23.34
N ASP A 49 -4.82 -7.10 22.78
CA ASP A 49 -3.85 -8.08 23.31
C ASP A 49 -3.36 -7.69 24.71
N GLU A 50 -3.08 -6.40 24.93
CA GLU A 50 -2.75 -5.85 26.26
C GLU A 50 -3.87 -6.15 27.25
N PHE A 51 -5.13 -5.84 26.90
CA PHE A 51 -6.28 -6.17 27.75
C PHE A 51 -6.36 -7.67 28.06
N LEU A 52 -6.18 -8.53 27.05
CA LEU A 52 -6.21 -9.98 27.23
C LEU A 52 -5.11 -10.45 28.18
N SER A 53 -3.92 -9.83 28.13
CA SER A 53 -2.77 -10.17 28.96
C SER A 53 -2.91 -9.81 30.46
N LEU A 54 -3.82 -8.90 30.81
CA LEU A 54 -4.01 -8.47 32.20
C LEU A 54 -4.46 -9.63 33.09
N ASP A 55 -3.80 -9.83 34.24
CA ASP A 55 -4.19 -10.85 35.22
C ASP A 55 -5.55 -10.51 35.84
N GLU A 56 -6.50 -11.46 35.77
CA GLU A 56 -7.83 -11.33 36.37
C GLU A 56 -7.78 -11.13 37.89
N ASN A 57 -6.74 -11.63 38.56
CA ASN A 57 -6.58 -11.57 40.01
C ASN A 57 -6.03 -10.22 40.51
N ILE A 58 -5.43 -9.43 39.61
CA ILE A 58 -4.82 -8.12 39.95
C ILE A 58 -5.83 -6.99 39.74
N LEU A 59 -6.85 -7.20 38.91
CA LEU A 59 -7.81 -6.16 38.60
C LEU A 59 -8.89 -6.08 39.69
N PRO A 60 -8.94 -5.00 40.50
CA PRO A 60 -10.08 -4.78 41.37
C PRO A 60 -11.34 -4.73 40.49
N SER A 61 -12.35 -5.49 40.88
CA SER A 61 -13.71 -5.49 40.34
C SER A 61 -14.06 -4.22 39.55
N ARG A 62 -14.37 -4.36 38.25
CA ARG A 62 -14.79 -3.29 37.32
C ARG A 62 -13.78 -2.14 37.16
N THR A 63 -12.92 -2.25 36.16
CA THR A 63 -12.23 -1.08 35.58
C THR A 63 -13.02 -0.59 34.36
N THR A 64 -13.86 0.42 34.56
CA THR A 64 -14.59 1.09 33.46
C THR A 64 -13.65 1.48 32.32
N LEU A 65 -12.40 1.85 32.65
CA LEU A 65 -11.35 2.12 31.69
C LEU A 65 -11.10 0.97 30.72
N TYR A 66 -11.01 -0.29 31.18
CA TYR A 66 -10.73 -1.41 30.29
C TYR A 66 -11.94 -1.81 29.44
N ILE A 67 -13.14 -1.78 30.01
CA ILE A 67 -14.36 -2.01 29.21
C ILE A 67 -14.44 -0.97 28.08
N TYR A 68 -14.22 0.30 28.41
CA TYR A 68 -14.29 1.38 27.42
C TYR A 68 -13.15 1.28 26.42
N GLY A 69 -11.94 0.98 26.88
CA GLY A 69 -10.76 0.79 26.05
C GLY A 69 -10.97 -0.32 25.03
N VAL A 70 -11.36 -1.52 25.46
CA VAL A 70 -11.60 -2.65 24.56
C VAL A 70 -12.71 -2.34 23.56
N LEU A 71 -13.86 -1.83 24.01
CA LEU A 71 -14.96 -1.49 23.09
C LEU A 71 -14.53 -0.43 22.06
N GLN A 72 -13.72 0.55 22.48
CA GLN A 72 -13.18 1.55 21.57
C GLN A 72 -12.16 0.94 20.59
N SER A 73 -11.28 0.05 21.04
CA SER A 73 -10.31 -0.64 20.18
C SER A 73 -11.01 -1.53 19.15
N LEU A 74 -12.03 -2.30 19.53
CA LEU A 74 -12.82 -3.10 18.59
C LEU A 74 -13.47 -2.20 17.51
N PHE A 75 -14.05 -1.08 17.92
CA PHE A 75 -14.67 -0.11 17.01
C PHE A 75 -13.66 0.52 16.05
N CYS A 76 -12.51 0.96 16.55
CA CYS A 76 -11.43 1.52 15.74
C CYS A 76 -10.87 0.48 14.75
N GLN A 77 -10.69 -0.77 15.18
CA GLN A 77 -10.23 -1.85 14.31
C GLN A 77 -11.21 -2.11 13.15
N GLN A 78 -12.51 -2.06 13.42
CA GLN A 78 -13.55 -2.16 12.38
C GLN A 78 -13.51 -0.99 11.38
N ASP A 79 -13.22 0.23 11.85
CA ASP A 79 -13.08 1.38 10.95
C ASP A 79 -11.81 1.28 10.10
N GLY A 80 -10.70 0.85 10.70
CA GLY A 80 -9.46 0.57 9.97
C GLY A 80 -9.66 -0.49 8.89
N ILE A 81 -10.28 -1.63 9.23
CA ILE A 81 -10.49 -2.70 8.27
C ILE A 81 -11.47 -2.31 7.15
N PHE A 82 -12.53 -1.57 7.48
CA PHE A 82 -13.47 -1.06 6.50
C PHE A 82 -12.80 -0.13 5.49
N HIS A 83 -12.01 0.84 5.97
CA HIS A 83 -11.33 1.77 5.07
C HIS A 83 -10.26 1.06 4.22
N LEU A 84 -9.52 0.11 4.80
CA LEU A 84 -8.55 -0.68 4.05
C LEU A 84 -9.23 -1.48 2.93
N TYR A 85 -10.30 -2.21 3.25
CA TYR A 85 -11.06 -2.98 2.27
C TYR A 85 -11.64 -2.08 1.18
N LYS A 86 -12.16 -0.92 1.56
CA LYS A 86 -12.69 0.06 0.61
C LYS A 86 -11.62 0.58 -0.36
N LEU A 87 -10.42 0.84 0.12
CA LEU A 87 -9.33 1.37 -0.73
C LEU A 87 -8.78 0.33 -1.70
N ILE A 88 -8.70 -0.93 -1.26
CA ILE A 88 -8.00 -1.98 -1.99
C ILE A 88 -8.96 -2.86 -2.79
N VAL A 89 -10.15 -3.15 -2.28
CA VAL A 89 -11.07 -4.14 -2.89
C VAL A 89 -12.25 -3.46 -3.57
N ASP A 90 -13.03 -2.66 -2.84
CA ASP A 90 -14.23 -2.02 -3.38
C ASP A 90 -14.43 -0.59 -2.85
N ASN A 91 -14.12 0.40 -3.69
CA ASN A 91 -14.23 1.83 -3.33
C ASN A 91 -15.67 2.32 -3.07
N SER A 92 -16.68 1.53 -3.42
CA SER A 92 -18.09 1.87 -3.31
C SER A 92 -18.77 1.23 -2.09
N ILE A 93 -18.10 0.28 -1.42
CA ILE A 93 -18.67 -0.48 -0.32
C ILE A 93 -19.07 0.41 0.87
N LYS A 94 -20.18 0.03 1.49
CA LYS A 94 -20.67 0.60 2.76
C LYS A 94 -20.36 -0.36 3.90
N ILE A 95 -20.13 0.18 5.10
CA ILE A 95 -19.73 -0.63 6.26
C ILE A 95 -20.75 -1.72 6.61
N GLY A 96 -22.05 -1.46 6.47
CA GLY A 96 -23.10 -2.47 6.70
C GLY A 96 -23.01 -3.63 5.72
N THR A 97 -22.77 -3.34 4.43
CA THR A 97 -22.58 -4.36 3.38
C THR A 97 -21.32 -5.19 3.64
N LEU A 98 -20.23 -4.57 4.10
CA LEU A 98 -19.03 -5.30 4.51
C LEU A 98 -19.34 -6.28 5.65
N PHE A 99 -20.07 -5.85 6.67
CA PHE A 99 -20.44 -6.72 7.78
C PHE A 99 -21.32 -7.89 7.33
N GLU A 100 -22.30 -7.64 6.46
CA GLU A 100 -23.14 -8.69 5.88
C GLU A 100 -22.31 -9.71 5.08
N GLN A 101 -21.38 -9.23 4.25
CA GLN A 101 -20.52 -10.06 3.40
C GLN A 101 -19.63 -11.01 4.20
N PHE A 102 -19.16 -10.58 5.38
CA PHE A 102 -18.30 -11.37 6.26
C PHE A 102 -19.06 -11.90 7.50
N HIS A 103 -20.39 -11.95 7.42
CA HIS A 103 -21.27 -12.50 8.47
C HIS A 103 -21.00 -11.94 9.88
N PHE A 104 -20.58 -10.68 9.97
CA PHE A 104 -20.25 -10.00 11.21
C PHE A 104 -21.45 -9.24 11.78
N ASP A 105 -21.74 -9.42 13.06
CA ASP A 105 -22.87 -8.74 13.70
C ASP A 105 -22.56 -7.26 13.97
N SER A 106 -23.21 -6.38 13.20
CA SER A 106 -23.16 -4.92 13.41
C SER A 106 -23.53 -4.47 14.83
N GLY A 107 -24.24 -5.30 15.59
CA GLY A 107 -24.57 -5.10 17.00
C GLY A 107 -23.36 -4.89 17.91
N HIS A 108 -22.16 -5.32 17.50
CA HIS A 108 -20.91 -5.02 18.21
C HIS A 108 -20.68 -3.51 18.37
N ARG A 109 -20.95 -2.74 17.31
CA ARG A 109 -20.79 -1.26 17.33
C ARG A 109 -21.83 -0.61 18.23
N GLU A 110 -23.03 -1.19 18.25
CA GLU A 110 -24.15 -0.69 19.02
C GLU A 110 -23.88 -0.79 20.51
N ILE A 111 -23.22 -1.86 20.99
CA ILE A 111 -22.80 -1.98 22.39
C ILE A 111 -21.89 -0.82 22.82
N ARG A 112 -20.89 -0.47 22.00
CA ARG A 112 -20.02 0.69 22.26
C ARG A 112 -20.81 1.99 22.22
N ASN A 113 -21.68 2.15 21.24
CA ASN A 113 -22.48 3.36 21.07
C ASN A 113 -23.47 3.59 22.22
N ASP A 114 -24.08 2.53 22.74
CA ASP A 114 -24.99 2.57 23.86
C ASP A 114 -24.27 3.05 25.14
N ILE A 115 -23.00 2.70 25.34
CA ILE A 115 -22.33 2.90 26.64
C ILE A 115 -21.35 4.09 26.64
N VAL A 116 -20.56 4.22 25.58
CA VAL A 116 -19.43 5.16 25.50
C VAL A 116 -19.66 6.24 24.46
N GLY A 117 -20.41 5.93 23.39
CA GLY A 117 -20.62 6.85 22.28
C GLY A 117 -21.65 7.92 22.54
N HIS A 118 -22.91 7.50 22.70
CA HIS A 118 -24.06 8.39 22.80
C HIS A 118 -25.06 7.98 23.90
N PRO A 119 -24.61 7.65 25.13
CA PRO A 119 -25.47 7.08 26.16
C PRO A 119 -26.65 7.97 26.56
N SER A 120 -26.55 9.29 26.43
CA SER A 120 -27.59 10.26 26.80
C SER A 120 -28.32 10.92 25.63
N ASN A 121 -27.91 10.65 24.38
CA ASN A 121 -28.46 11.31 23.18
C ASN A 121 -28.66 10.32 22.01
N ARG A 122 -28.85 9.03 22.32
CA ARG A 122 -29.11 8.02 21.30
C ARG A 122 -30.47 8.28 20.65
N ASN A 123 -30.54 8.17 19.32
CA ASN A 123 -31.74 8.44 18.53
C ASN A 123 -32.40 9.80 18.87
N ASN A 124 -31.58 10.86 18.98
CA ASN A 124 -31.99 12.21 19.37
C ASN A 124 -32.66 12.26 20.77
N GLY A 125 -32.06 11.57 21.74
CA GLY A 125 -32.51 11.55 23.14
C GLY A 125 -33.70 10.63 23.41
N LYS A 126 -34.13 9.82 22.43
CA LYS A 126 -35.23 8.84 22.59
C LYS A 126 -34.82 7.58 23.34
N GLU A 127 -33.50 7.36 23.46
CA GLU A 127 -32.92 6.25 24.18
C GLU A 127 -31.81 6.74 25.11
N LEU A 128 -31.80 6.20 26.33
CA LEU A 128 -30.83 6.51 27.37
C LEU A 128 -30.25 5.21 27.91
N TYR A 129 -28.93 5.12 27.99
CA TYR A 129 -28.23 3.93 28.47
C TYR A 129 -27.19 4.28 29.52
N TYR A 130 -26.93 3.35 30.43
CA TYR A 130 -25.89 3.46 31.44
C TYR A 130 -25.27 2.09 31.72
N LEU A 131 -23.96 2.09 31.97
CA LEU A 131 -23.25 0.89 32.43
C LEU A 131 -23.68 0.55 33.85
N SER A 132 -24.14 -0.68 34.08
CA SER A 132 -24.52 -1.14 35.42
C SER A 132 -23.31 -1.14 36.35
N LYS A 133 -23.54 -0.79 37.62
CA LYS A 133 -22.52 -0.84 38.69
C LYS A 133 -22.52 -2.19 39.43
N GLY A 134 -23.31 -3.18 38.99
CA GLY A 134 -23.40 -4.51 39.59
C GLY A 134 -22.15 -5.38 39.36
N SER A 135 -22.31 -6.69 39.51
CA SER A 135 -21.25 -7.72 39.45
C SER A 135 -20.64 -7.91 38.05
N ASN A 136 -19.92 -6.92 37.56
CA ASN A 136 -19.14 -7.02 36.32
C ASN A 136 -17.80 -7.72 36.60
N THR A 137 -17.36 -8.56 35.67
CA THR A 137 -16.02 -9.17 35.66
C THR A 137 -15.14 -8.50 34.60
N LYS A 138 -13.89 -8.96 34.43
CA LYS A 138 -13.04 -8.53 33.31
C LYS A 138 -13.75 -8.71 31.97
N TYR A 139 -14.45 -9.82 31.80
CA TYR A 139 -15.01 -10.25 30.51
C TYR A 139 -16.52 -10.16 30.40
N SER A 140 -17.23 -9.87 31.49
CA SER A 140 -18.68 -9.77 31.47
C SER A 140 -19.12 -8.49 32.14
N PHE A 141 -20.01 -7.76 31.48
CA PHE A 141 -20.65 -6.61 32.07
C PHE A 141 -22.09 -6.47 31.61
N THR A 142 -22.89 -5.79 32.42
CA THR A 142 -24.28 -5.47 32.09
C THR A 142 -24.41 -3.97 31.86
N TYR A 143 -25.20 -3.58 30.87
CA TYR A 143 -25.69 -2.22 30.74
C TYR A 143 -27.21 -2.22 30.61
N ALA A 144 -27.83 -1.13 31.03
CA ALA A 144 -29.27 -0.99 31.01
C ALA A 144 -29.65 0.36 30.46
N GLY A 145 -30.90 0.49 30.02
CA GLY A 145 -31.37 1.73 29.45
C GLY A 145 -32.87 1.78 29.26
N PHE A 146 -33.35 2.99 28.99
CA PHE A 146 -34.72 3.28 28.62
C PHE A 146 -34.80 3.46 27.11
N THR A 147 -35.74 2.77 26.49
CA THR A 147 -35.96 2.72 25.04
C THR A 147 -37.41 3.07 24.71
N GLN A 148 -37.72 3.27 23.42
CA GLN A 148 -39.07 3.62 22.95
C GLN A 148 -39.63 4.87 23.63
N ASN A 149 -38.95 6.01 23.47
CA ASN A 149 -39.30 7.28 24.15
C ASN A 149 -39.34 7.16 25.68
N LEU A 150 -38.38 6.41 26.23
CA LEU A 150 -38.16 6.20 27.67
C LEU A 150 -39.19 5.33 28.40
N GLU A 151 -40.09 4.66 27.66
CA GLU A 151 -41.17 3.84 28.26
C GLU A 151 -40.73 2.43 28.62
N LYS A 152 -39.72 1.86 27.93
CA LYS A 152 -39.29 0.48 28.13
C LYS A 152 -37.89 0.38 28.70
N PHE A 153 -37.79 -0.24 29.87
CA PHE A 153 -36.52 -0.62 30.46
C PHE A 153 -35.96 -1.88 29.81
N ARG A 154 -34.72 -1.81 29.34
CA ARG A 154 -33.98 -2.93 28.75
C ARG A 154 -32.68 -3.14 29.50
N VAL A 155 -32.36 -4.40 29.75
CA VAL A 155 -31.06 -4.83 30.27
C VAL A 155 -30.38 -5.67 29.20
N LYS A 156 -29.09 -5.48 29.02
CA LYS A 156 -28.25 -6.27 28.11
C LYS A 156 -27.01 -6.74 28.86
N ASP A 157 -26.78 -8.04 28.82
CA ASP A 157 -25.54 -8.66 29.28
C ASP A 157 -24.59 -8.81 28.10
N VAL A 158 -23.33 -8.47 28.33
CA VAL A 158 -22.27 -8.51 27.31
C VAL A 158 -21.19 -9.48 27.73
N ASP A 159 -20.80 -10.33 26.80
CA ASP A 159 -19.63 -11.19 26.88
C ASP A 159 -18.52 -10.63 25.98
N LEU A 160 -17.53 -9.98 26.59
CA LEU A 160 -16.37 -9.42 25.89
C LEU A 160 -15.48 -10.51 25.27
N ARG A 161 -15.41 -11.73 25.83
CA ARG A 161 -14.62 -12.81 25.19
C ARG A 161 -15.26 -13.19 23.86
N LYS A 162 -16.58 -13.28 23.83
CA LYS A 162 -17.33 -13.53 22.60
C LYS A 162 -17.08 -12.42 21.58
N LEU A 163 -17.25 -11.15 21.95
CA LEU A 163 -17.03 -10.02 21.03
C LEU A 163 -15.60 -9.99 20.47
N ILE A 164 -14.59 -10.22 21.32
CA ILE A 164 -13.18 -10.25 20.89
C ILE A 164 -12.93 -11.42 19.93
N THR A 165 -13.54 -12.58 20.19
CA THR A 165 -13.38 -13.77 19.32
C THR A 165 -14.02 -13.54 17.96
N GLU A 166 -15.24 -13.03 17.93
CA GLU A 166 -15.97 -12.71 16.70
C GLU A 166 -15.25 -11.61 15.91
N GLN A 167 -14.75 -10.56 16.58
CA GLN A 167 -13.91 -9.54 15.95
C GLN A 167 -12.64 -10.14 15.33
N LYS A 168 -11.94 -11.02 16.04
CA LYS A 168 -10.71 -11.63 15.54
C LYS A 168 -10.96 -12.41 14.25
N ILE A 169 -12.03 -13.20 14.20
CA ILE A 169 -12.43 -13.97 13.02
C ILE A 169 -12.70 -13.00 11.85
N PHE A 170 -13.58 -12.01 12.08
CA PHE A 170 -13.93 -11.01 11.08
C PHE A 170 -12.71 -10.28 10.51
N VAL A 171 -11.83 -9.74 11.36
CA VAL A 171 -10.63 -9.02 10.90
C VAL A 171 -9.69 -9.91 10.12
N THR A 172 -9.49 -11.15 10.58
CA THR A 172 -8.62 -12.11 9.88
C THR A 172 -9.16 -12.43 8.49
N GLU A 173 -10.46 -12.67 8.35
CA GLU A 173 -11.09 -12.97 7.06
C GLU A 173 -11.01 -11.79 6.11
N VAL A 174 -11.28 -10.57 6.58
CA VAL A 174 -11.20 -9.37 5.75
C VAL A 174 -9.75 -9.08 5.33
N LEU A 175 -8.77 -9.20 6.23
CA LEU A 175 -7.35 -9.03 5.88
C LEU A 175 -6.90 -10.06 4.83
N ASN A 176 -7.34 -11.32 4.95
CA ASN A 176 -7.05 -12.34 3.95
C ASN A 176 -7.66 -11.99 2.58
N ALA A 177 -8.89 -11.49 2.55
CA ALA A 177 -9.52 -11.03 1.31
C ALA A 177 -8.77 -9.84 0.69
N VAL A 178 -8.34 -8.89 1.51
CA VAL A 178 -7.49 -7.76 1.06
C VAL A 178 -6.17 -8.27 0.49
N ASN A 179 -5.51 -9.19 1.18
CA ASN A 179 -4.23 -9.77 0.74
C ASN A 179 -4.38 -10.51 -0.59
N ALA A 180 -5.43 -11.32 -0.75
CA ALA A 180 -5.72 -12.02 -2.00
C ALA A 180 -5.99 -11.05 -3.16
N GLU A 181 -6.69 -9.94 -2.90
CA GLU A 181 -6.94 -8.93 -3.93
C GLU A 181 -5.66 -8.21 -4.36
N ILE A 182 -4.74 -7.95 -3.44
CA ILE A 182 -3.41 -7.41 -3.76
C ILE A 182 -2.65 -8.38 -4.67
N ASP A 183 -2.67 -9.67 -4.35
CA ASP A 183 -2.00 -10.70 -5.16
C ASP A 183 -2.61 -10.79 -6.56
N ASN A 184 -3.94 -10.80 -6.68
CA ASN A 184 -4.62 -10.80 -7.97
C ASN A 184 -4.20 -9.60 -8.83
N LYS A 185 -4.20 -8.41 -8.23
CA LYS A 185 -3.81 -7.16 -8.89
C LYS A 185 -2.36 -7.17 -9.37
N ILE A 186 -1.44 -7.70 -8.56
CA ILE A 186 -0.03 -7.86 -8.95
C ILE A 186 0.09 -8.85 -10.12
N GLN A 187 -0.62 -9.98 -10.06
CA GLN A 187 -0.60 -11.00 -11.11
C GLN A 187 -1.19 -10.53 -12.44
N GLU A 188 -2.22 -9.69 -12.41
CA GLU A 188 -2.77 -9.05 -13.61
C GLU A 188 -1.73 -8.16 -14.31
N LEU A 189 -0.96 -7.39 -13.54
CA LEU A 189 0.12 -6.55 -14.09
C LEU A 189 1.27 -7.38 -14.65
N ILE A 190 1.70 -8.41 -13.93
CA ILE A 190 2.72 -9.35 -14.41
C ILE A 190 2.29 -9.95 -15.74
N THR A 191 1.07 -10.48 -15.81
CA THR A 191 0.52 -11.07 -17.03
C THR A 191 0.49 -10.08 -18.19
N LYS A 192 0.12 -8.82 -17.92
CA LYS A 192 0.08 -7.74 -18.92
C LYS A 192 1.46 -7.43 -19.51
N PHE A 193 2.53 -7.52 -18.74
CA PHE A 193 3.89 -7.13 -19.17
C PHE A 193 4.83 -8.30 -19.47
N LYS A 194 4.40 -9.55 -19.23
CA LYS A 194 5.19 -10.78 -19.43
C LYS A 194 5.74 -10.96 -20.85
N ALA A 195 5.06 -10.42 -21.86
CA ALA A 195 5.39 -10.64 -23.27
C ALA A 195 6.51 -9.74 -23.82
N MET A 196 6.88 -8.67 -23.12
CA MET A 196 7.90 -7.72 -23.58
C MET A 196 8.84 -7.39 -22.42
N THR A 197 10.09 -7.84 -22.49
CA THR A 197 11.10 -7.49 -21.50
C THR A 197 11.71 -6.12 -21.83
N LEU A 198 12.00 -5.30 -20.82
CA LEU A 198 12.65 -4.02 -21.02
C LEU A 198 14.08 -4.19 -21.54
N LEU A 199 14.76 -5.27 -21.15
CA LEU A 199 16.10 -5.59 -21.63
C LEU A 199 16.14 -5.82 -23.14
N GLU A 200 15.06 -6.30 -23.75
CA GLU A 200 15.00 -6.43 -25.22
C GLU A 200 15.06 -5.09 -25.95
N LEU A 201 14.66 -4.00 -25.29
CA LEU A 201 14.73 -2.65 -25.85
C LEU A 201 16.17 -2.09 -25.86
N THR A 202 17.12 -2.74 -25.18
CA THR A 202 18.55 -2.34 -25.21
C THR A 202 19.33 -3.04 -26.33
N LYS A 203 18.72 -3.99 -27.05
CA LYS A 203 19.34 -4.70 -28.18
C LYS A 203 19.82 -3.69 -29.23
N GLY A 204 21.12 -3.73 -29.52
CA GLY A 204 21.76 -2.86 -30.51
C GLY A 204 22.42 -1.60 -29.95
N MET A 205 22.12 -1.21 -28.70
CA MET A 205 22.70 0.01 -28.11
C MET A 205 24.23 -0.08 -27.96
N SER A 206 24.75 -1.25 -27.60
CA SER A 206 26.21 -1.49 -27.54
C SER A 206 26.91 -1.25 -28.89
N TYR A 207 26.24 -1.59 -30.00
CA TYR A 207 26.75 -1.31 -31.34
C TYR A 207 26.75 0.19 -31.62
N ASP A 208 25.65 0.89 -31.32
CA ASP A 208 25.54 2.34 -31.53
C ASP A 208 26.61 3.11 -30.72
N ILE A 209 26.86 2.71 -29.47
CA ILE A 209 27.93 3.30 -28.62
C ILE A 209 29.31 3.10 -29.27
N THR A 210 29.56 1.92 -29.82
CA THR A 210 30.82 1.63 -30.52
C THR A 210 31.00 2.54 -31.74
N LYS A 211 29.93 2.82 -32.48
CA LYS A 211 29.95 3.73 -33.64
C LYS A 211 30.13 5.19 -33.27
N ILE A 212 29.62 5.62 -32.12
CA ILE A 212 29.93 6.95 -31.57
C ILE A 212 31.43 7.05 -31.23
N ASN A 213 32.03 6.00 -30.67
CA ASN A 213 33.47 5.97 -30.35
C ASN A 213 34.36 6.04 -31.60
N GLU A 214 33.99 5.33 -32.67
CA GLU A 214 34.63 5.45 -33.99
C GLU A 214 34.52 6.90 -34.53
N GLY A 215 33.37 7.54 -34.28
CA GLY A 215 33.11 8.96 -34.52
C GLY A 215 34.11 9.91 -33.90
N ILE A 216 34.27 9.79 -32.58
CA ILE A 216 35.18 10.63 -31.78
C ILE A 216 36.63 10.45 -32.24
N SER A 217 37.00 9.23 -32.61
CA SER A 217 38.40 8.89 -32.90
C SER A 217 38.82 9.23 -34.33
N HIS A 218 37.97 8.95 -35.32
CA HIS A 218 38.34 8.97 -36.74
C HIS A 218 37.30 9.60 -37.67
N GLY A 219 36.22 10.18 -37.15
CA GLY A 219 35.20 10.85 -37.97
C GLY A 219 34.27 9.88 -38.72
N TYR A 220 33.69 8.92 -38.00
CA TYR A 220 32.71 7.98 -38.58
C TYR A 220 31.48 8.72 -39.18
N PRO A 221 31.09 8.45 -40.45
CA PRO A 221 30.04 9.21 -41.13
C PRO A 221 28.63 9.08 -40.54
N LEU A 222 28.33 7.99 -39.82
CA LEU A 222 26.97 7.70 -39.33
C LEU A 222 26.80 7.96 -37.82
N VAL A 223 27.70 8.71 -37.18
CA VAL A 223 27.61 9.00 -35.74
C VAL A 223 26.25 9.60 -35.37
N LYS A 224 25.77 10.58 -36.14
CA LYS A 224 24.46 11.22 -35.91
C LYS A 224 23.32 10.21 -35.95
N THR A 225 23.38 9.25 -36.88
CA THR A 225 22.39 8.17 -36.98
C THR A 225 22.40 7.30 -35.72
N ASN A 226 23.58 6.92 -35.22
CA ASN A 226 23.70 6.07 -34.02
C ASN A 226 23.26 6.81 -32.75
N ILE A 227 23.57 8.11 -32.61
CA ILE A 227 23.03 8.93 -31.51
C ILE A 227 21.49 8.96 -31.55
N ASN A 228 20.90 9.10 -32.74
CA ASN A 228 19.45 9.07 -32.90
C ASN A 228 18.84 7.70 -32.58
N CYS A 229 19.51 6.60 -32.94
CA CYS A 229 19.10 5.25 -32.56
C CYS A 229 19.06 5.09 -31.03
N LEU A 230 20.13 5.49 -30.33
CA LEU A 230 20.16 5.47 -28.86
C LEU A 230 19.06 6.32 -28.25
N THR A 231 18.88 7.55 -28.74
CA THR A 231 17.84 8.48 -28.24
C THR A 231 16.44 7.87 -28.37
N LYS A 232 16.16 7.21 -29.51
CA LYS A 232 14.88 6.52 -29.74
C LYS A 232 14.71 5.34 -28.78
N ALA A 233 15.73 4.50 -28.64
CA ALA A 233 15.67 3.34 -27.75
C ALA A 233 15.47 3.77 -26.28
N ILE A 234 16.19 4.80 -25.80
CA ILE A 234 15.96 5.39 -24.47
C ILE A 234 14.52 5.91 -24.31
N SER A 235 14.00 6.58 -25.34
CA SER A 235 12.62 7.08 -25.32
C SER A 235 11.61 5.94 -25.23
N SER A 236 11.81 4.85 -25.98
CA SER A 236 10.96 3.66 -25.91
C SER A 236 10.99 3.01 -24.52
N ILE A 237 12.17 2.90 -23.90
CA ILE A 237 12.31 2.37 -22.54
C ILE A 237 11.54 3.23 -21.54
N LYS A 238 11.67 4.56 -21.61
CA LYS A 238 10.93 5.51 -20.75
C LYS A 238 9.42 5.34 -20.89
N GLU A 239 8.92 5.20 -22.11
CA GLU A 239 7.49 5.03 -22.36
C GLU A 239 6.97 3.68 -21.83
N GLU A 240 7.73 2.59 -21.99
CA GLU A 240 7.34 1.30 -21.39
C GLU A 240 7.39 1.31 -19.87
N LEU A 241 8.38 1.98 -19.25
CA LEU A 241 8.42 2.18 -17.80
C LEU A 241 7.23 2.99 -17.30
N LYS A 242 6.85 4.08 -18.00
CA LYS A 242 5.64 4.85 -17.66
C LYS A 242 4.39 3.99 -17.72
N LYS A 243 4.29 3.05 -18.67
CA LYS A 243 3.15 2.12 -18.74
C LYS A 243 3.14 1.13 -17.58
N ARG A 244 4.31 0.57 -17.21
CA ARG A 244 4.46 -0.40 -16.12
C ARG A 244 4.21 0.20 -14.74
N TYR A 245 4.58 1.47 -14.56
CA TYR A 245 4.43 2.19 -13.31
C TYR A 245 3.40 3.32 -13.40
N ASN A 246 2.46 3.30 -14.35
CA ASN A 246 1.40 4.30 -14.48
C ASN A 246 1.88 5.77 -14.24
N ASN A 247 3.00 6.13 -14.86
CA ASN A 247 3.73 7.41 -14.73
C ASN A 247 4.44 7.69 -13.38
N ALA A 248 4.32 6.83 -12.38
CA ALA A 248 4.99 6.89 -11.09
C ALA A 248 6.30 6.09 -11.05
N VAL A 249 7.14 6.25 -12.09
CA VAL A 249 8.46 5.59 -12.18
C VAL A 249 9.37 6.10 -11.03
N PRO A 250 10.17 5.22 -10.38
CA PRO A 250 11.09 5.63 -9.30
C PRO A 250 12.02 6.79 -9.68
N SER A 251 12.31 7.67 -8.72
CA SER A 251 13.13 8.87 -8.94
C SER A 251 14.55 8.56 -9.38
N GLU A 252 15.13 7.51 -8.81
CA GLU A 252 16.48 7.02 -9.10
C GLU A 252 16.59 6.58 -10.56
N THR A 253 15.54 5.94 -11.09
CA THR A 253 15.43 5.56 -12.50
C THR A 253 15.37 6.79 -13.41
N TRP A 254 14.68 7.87 -13.00
CA TRP A 254 14.63 9.11 -13.77
C TRP A 254 15.97 9.84 -13.81
N GLN A 255 16.70 9.88 -12.70
CA GLN A 255 18.03 10.50 -12.65
C GLN A 255 19.00 9.85 -13.64
N GLN A 256 18.94 8.52 -13.79
CA GLN A 256 19.73 7.79 -14.78
C GLN A 256 19.44 8.28 -16.19
N PHE A 257 18.16 8.47 -16.52
CA PHE A 257 17.77 8.96 -17.83
C PHE A 257 18.20 10.40 -18.10
N GLU A 258 18.15 11.27 -17.10
CA GLU A 258 18.61 12.67 -17.23
C GLU A 258 20.09 12.73 -17.59
N LEU A 259 20.92 11.89 -16.97
CA LEU A 259 22.35 11.78 -17.27
C LEU A 259 22.59 11.29 -18.70
N ILE A 260 21.88 10.24 -19.12
CA ILE A 260 21.97 9.71 -20.49
C ILE A 260 21.55 10.77 -21.52
N ASP A 261 20.41 11.44 -21.30
CA ASP A 261 19.90 12.48 -22.19
C ASP A 261 20.89 13.64 -22.32
N TYR A 262 21.47 14.07 -21.20
CA TYR A 262 22.48 15.13 -21.18
C TYR A 262 23.72 14.75 -22.01
N ILE A 263 24.18 13.51 -21.88
CA ILE A 263 25.32 13.00 -22.65
C ILE A 263 24.99 12.95 -24.14
N LEU A 264 23.84 12.39 -24.51
CA LEU A 264 23.40 12.29 -25.92
C LEU A 264 23.20 13.68 -26.55
N LYS A 265 22.66 14.63 -25.80
CA LYS A 265 22.54 16.04 -26.23
C LYS A 265 23.91 16.68 -26.48
N SER A 266 24.88 16.40 -25.61
CA SER A 266 26.25 16.91 -25.76
C SER A 266 26.92 16.34 -27.01
N PHE A 267 26.76 15.04 -27.27
CA PHE A 267 27.23 14.43 -28.52
C PHE A 267 26.60 15.05 -29.76
N ASN A 268 25.29 15.27 -29.78
CA ASN A 268 24.64 15.96 -30.90
C ASN A 268 25.19 17.37 -31.12
N THR A 269 25.46 18.11 -30.03
CA THR A 269 26.02 19.47 -30.10
C THR A 269 27.41 19.44 -30.76
N TRP A 270 28.30 18.53 -30.34
CA TRP A 270 29.62 18.42 -30.95
C TRP A 270 29.58 17.93 -32.40
N VAL A 271 28.63 17.07 -32.76
CA VAL A 271 28.41 16.67 -34.16
C VAL A 271 27.98 17.88 -34.99
N ASP A 272 27.00 18.65 -34.54
CA ASP A 272 26.44 19.78 -35.27
C ASP A 272 27.45 20.93 -35.45
N ASN A 273 28.35 21.10 -34.48
CA ASN A 273 29.42 22.10 -34.53
C ASN A 273 30.69 21.61 -35.26
N ASN A 274 30.75 20.36 -35.73
CA ASN A 274 31.99 19.72 -36.22
C ASN A 274 33.14 19.68 -35.19
N GLU A 275 32.80 19.59 -33.91
CA GLU A 275 33.75 19.59 -32.77
C GLU A 275 33.97 18.19 -32.18
N LEU A 276 33.41 17.13 -32.77
CA LEU A 276 33.45 15.79 -32.18
C LEU A 276 34.82 15.10 -32.29
N ILE A 277 35.51 15.25 -33.43
CA ILE A 277 36.72 14.49 -33.74
C ILE A 277 37.87 14.98 -32.84
N GLY A 278 38.47 14.05 -32.09
CA GLY A 278 39.60 14.36 -31.20
C GLY A 278 39.21 15.09 -29.90
N ASN A 279 37.92 15.26 -29.63
CA ASN A 279 37.44 16.01 -28.47
C ASN A 279 37.62 15.21 -27.16
N MET A 280 38.34 15.79 -26.21
CA MET A 280 38.64 15.15 -24.92
C MET A 280 37.40 15.02 -24.04
N ASP A 281 36.51 16.01 -24.03
CA ASP A 281 35.25 15.95 -23.29
C ASP A 281 34.34 14.87 -23.88
N ALA A 282 34.30 14.73 -25.20
CA ALA A 282 33.57 13.66 -25.87
C ALA A 282 34.06 12.27 -25.46
N ARG A 283 35.37 12.10 -25.21
CA ARG A 283 35.94 10.84 -24.68
C ARG A 283 35.47 10.59 -23.24
N VAL A 284 35.49 11.60 -22.38
CA VAL A 284 34.97 11.49 -21.01
C VAL A 284 33.49 11.12 -21.02
N PHE A 285 32.70 11.79 -21.85
CA PHE A 285 31.27 11.53 -21.99
C PHE A 285 31.00 10.14 -22.56
N ARG A 286 31.90 9.58 -23.38
CA ARG A 286 31.79 8.20 -23.89
C ARG A 286 32.03 7.15 -22.81
N GLU A 287 32.98 7.38 -21.92
CA GLU A 287 33.15 6.54 -20.72
C GLU A 287 31.92 6.64 -19.81
N GLY A 288 31.44 7.86 -19.57
CA GLY A 288 30.20 8.11 -18.84
C GLY A 288 29.01 7.38 -19.45
N LEU A 289 28.78 7.52 -20.76
CA LEU A 289 27.67 6.88 -21.48
C LEU A 289 27.70 5.37 -21.31
N LYS A 290 28.88 4.74 -21.48
CA LYS A 290 29.04 3.30 -21.33
C LYS A 290 28.65 2.85 -19.92
N LYS A 291 29.16 3.52 -18.89
CA LYS A 291 28.82 3.23 -17.49
C LYS A 291 27.32 3.39 -17.22
N GLN A 292 26.73 4.50 -17.70
CA GLN A 292 25.30 4.74 -17.52
C GLN A 292 24.43 3.68 -18.21
N PHE A 293 24.90 3.14 -19.34
CA PHE A 293 24.23 2.03 -20.02
C PHE A 293 24.32 0.71 -19.26
N GLU A 294 25.49 0.37 -18.72
CA GLU A 294 25.66 -0.84 -17.89
C GLU A 294 24.74 -0.78 -16.64
N GLU A 295 24.66 0.38 -16.00
CA GLU A 295 23.74 0.63 -14.88
C GLU A 295 22.27 0.55 -15.30
N LEU A 296 21.91 1.10 -16.47
CA LEU A 296 20.56 1.00 -17.02
C LEU A 296 20.18 -0.45 -17.31
N GLU A 297 21.04 -1.23 -17.99
CA GLU A 297 20.77 -2.64 -18.27
C GLU A 297 20.58 -3.46 -16.98
N SER A 298 21.42 -3.21 -15.97
CA SER A 298 21.26 -3.84 -14.65
C SER A 298 19.92 -3.49 -14.01
N MET A 299 19.49 -2.23 -14.10
CA MET A 299 18.21 -1.77 -13.56
C MET A 299 17.03 -2.41 -14.30
N LEU A 300 17.04 -2.39 -15.64
CA LEU A 300 15.98 -2.96 -16.46
C LEU A 300 15.87 -4.47 -16.25
N LYS A 301 17.00 -5.17 -16.07
CA LYS A 301 17.02 -6.59 -15.71
C LYS A 301 16.34 -6.84 -14.37
N GLY A 302 16.67 -6.06 -13.34
CA GLY A 302 16.03 -6.19 -12.02
C GLY A 302 14.51 -5.95 -12.08
N ILE A 303 14.06 -5.01 -12.92
CA ILE A 303 12.63 -4.79 -13.16
C ILE A 303 12.01 -5.99 -13.90
N ASP A 304 12.66 -6.51 -14.95
CA ASP A 304 12.14 -7.68 -15.64
C ASP A 304 12.08 -8.93 -14.74
N GLU A 305 13.04 -9.10 -13.82
CA GLU A 305 13.03 -10.15 -12.79
C GLU A 305 11.85 -9.95 -11.81
N GLU A 306 11.59 -8.73 -11.33
CA GLU A 306 10.41 -8.43 -10.49
C GLU A 306 9.11 -8.82 -11.18
N PHE A 307 9.01 -8.58 -12.49
CA PHE A 307 7.84 -8.93 -13.31
C PHE A 307 7.85 -10.38 -13.82
N ALA A 308 8.87 -11.19 -13.52
CA ALA A 308 8.98 -12.59 -13.92
C ALA A 308 8.83 -13.58 -12.75
N ASP A 309 9.34 -13.22 -11.56
CA ASP A 309 9.43 -14.10 -10.37
C ASP A 309 8.35 -13.85 -9.29
N SER A 310 7.37 -12.99 -9.57
CA SER A 310 6.32 -12.59 -8.60
C SER A 310 5.02 -13.35 -8.71
#